data_AF-H1PYC3-F1
#
_entry.id   AF-H1PYC3-F1
#
_cell.length_a   1.000
_cell.length_b   1.000
_cell.length_c   1.000
_cell.angle_alpha   90.00
_cell.angle_beta   90.00
_cell.angle_gamma   90.00
#
_symmetry.space_group_name_H-M   'P 1'
#
loop_
_entity.id
_entity.type
_entity.pdbx_description
1 polymer ?
#
loop_
_entity_poly.entity_id
_entity_poly.type
_entity_poly.pdbx_seq_one_letter_code
_entity_poly.pdbx_strand_id
1 'polypeptide(L)'
;MENNFFPVFLNMQNKKVLIIGAGKIAFRKAETLLSYGAKIKVIAKDIKEEKFKELENIELSLEDFKEDMLENVFMVIAATDDFTFNKYIFNLCDKKNILTNNITSKTEMNCRFSSIYENDEYQIAISAKGDPKKSKTLKEKISKLFND
;
A
#
# COMPACT_ATOMS: atom_id res chain seq x y z
N MET A 1 -1.75 22.41 4.30
CA MET A 1 -2.48 21.13 4.40
C MET A 1 -2.39 20.68 5.84
N GLU A 2 -3.53 20.50 6.50
CA GLU A 2 -3.57 19.90 7.84
C GLU A 2 -2.97 18.49 7.79
N ASN A 3 -2.18 18.16 8.82
CA ASN A 3 -1.52 16.86 8.90
C ASN A 3 -2.35 15.93 9.80
N ASN A 4 -3.39 15.34 9.23
CA ASN A 4 -4.34 14.47 9.95
C ASN A 4 -3.90 12.99 9.98
N PHE A 5 -2.65 12.71 9.62
CA PHE A 5 -2.07 11.36 9.68
C PHE A 5 -1.29 11.19 10.98
N PHE A 6 -1.79 10.30 11.83
CA PHE A 6 -1.10 9.87 13.04
C PHE A 6 -0.16 8.69 12.72
N PRO A 7 1.13 8.75 13.11
CA PRO A 7 2.04 7.64 12.87
C PRO A 7 1.70 6.46 13.77
N VAL A 8 1.49 5.30 13.17
CA VAL A 8 1.22 4.03 13.86
C VAL A 8 1.94 2.90 13.14
N PHE A 9 2.32 1.88 13.89
CA PHE A 9 2.70 0.59 13.33
C PHE A 9 1.50 -0.36 13.38
N LEU A 10 1.25 -1.04 12.27
CA LEU A 10 0.14 -1.98 12.12
C LEU A 10 0.69 -3.40 12.07
N ASN A 11 0.09 -4.30 12.83
CA ASN A 11 0.39 -5.72 12.69
C ASN A 11 -0.35 -6.27 11.45
N MET A 12 0.41 -6.57 10.40
CA MET A 12 -0.10 -7.08 9.13
C MET A 12 -0.22 -8.61 9.07
N GLN A 13 0.24 -9.32 10.10
CA GLN A 13 0.17 -10.77 10.15
C GLN A 13 -1.28 -11.24 9.95
N ASN A 14 -1.48 -12.07 8.92
CA ASN A 14 -2.78 -12.64 8.53
C ASN A 14 -3.86 -11.61 8.14
N LYS A 15 -3.52 -10.32 7.98
CA LYS A 15 -4.49 -9.31 7.56
C LYS A 15 -4.80 -9.44 6.07
N LYS A 16 -6.09 -9.46 5.73
CA LYS A 16 -6.55 -9.50 4.33
C LYS A 16 -6.34 -8.13 3.68
N VAL A 17 -5.56 -8.10 2.61
CA VAL A 17 -5.33 -6.91 1.79
C VAL A 17 -5.80 -7.15 0.37
N LEU A 18 -6.65 -6.25 -0.12
CA LEU A 18 -7.05 -6.22 -1.52
C LEU A 18 -6.22 -5.16 -2.26
N ILE A 19 -5.56 -5.55 -3.34
CA ILE A 19 -4.84 -4.66 -4.24
C ILE A 19 -5.58 -4.62 -5.57
N ILE A 20 -5.93 -3.42 -6.02
CA ILE A 20 -6.66 -3.18 -7.27
C ILE A 20 -5.70 -2.54 -8.26
N GLY A 21 -5.36 -3.27 -9.32
CA GLY A 21 -4.34 -2.94 -10.30
C GLY A 21 -3.07 -3.79 -10.13
N ALA A 22 -2.47 -4.19 -11.25
CA ALA A 22 -1.27 -5.05 -11.29
C ALA A 22 -0.10 -4.37 -12.03
N GLY A 23 0.14 -3.09 -11.73
CA GLY A 23 1.29 -2.33 -12.22
C GLY A 23 2.45 -2.23 -11.22
N LYS A 24 3.53 -1.54 -11.61
CA LYS A 24 4.78 -1.41 -10.82
C LYS A 24 4.58 -0.91 -9.39
N ILE A 25 3.67 0.05 -9.19
CA ILE A 25 3.41 0.61 -7.86
C ILE A 25 2.66 -0.39 -6.98
N ALA A 26 1.69 -1.10 -7.56
CA ALA A 26 0.96 -2.16 -6.87
C ALA A 26 1.91 -3.30 -6.45
N PHE A 27 2.78 -3.74 -7.36
CA PHE A 27 3.77 -4.79 -7.11
C PHE A 27 4.66 -4.48 -5.90
N ARG A 28 5.28 -3.30 -5.88
CA ARG A 28 6.14 -2.87 -4.77
C ARG A 28 5.42 -2.85 -3.42
N LYS A 29 4.13 -2.51 -3.42
CA LYS A 29 3.30 -2.51 -2.21
C LYS A 29 2.95 -3.94 -1.79
N ALA A 30 2.65 -4.81 -2.75
CA ALA A 30 2.42 -6.23 -2.50
C ALA A 30 3.64 -6.86 -1.83
N GLU A 31 4.85 -6.68 -2.40
CA GLU A 31 6.10 -7.18 -1.82
C GLU A 31 6.30 -6.73 -0.38
N THR A 32 6.14 -5.43 -0.12
CA THR A 32 6.32 -4.86 1.23
C THR A 32 5.30 -5.44 2.21
N LEU A 33 4.05 -5.62 1.80
CA LEU A 33 3.00 -6.13 2.68
C LEU A 33 3.15 -7.64 2.93
N LEU A 34 3.59 -8.41 1.93
CA LEU A 34 3.90 -9.83 2.05
C LEU A 34 5.02 -10.06 3.05
N SER A 35 6.07 -9.23 3.04
CA SER A 35 7.17 -9.37 4.00
C SER A 35 6.74 -9.16 5.46
N TYR A 36 5.58 -8.52 5.70
CA TYR A 36 4.96 -8.38 7.03
C TYR A 36 3.79 -9.38 7.27
N GLY A 37 3.65 -10.42 6.44
CA GLY A 37 2.70 -11.52 6.66
C GLY A 37 1.26 -11.22 6.26
N ALA A 38 1.01 -10.22 5.42
CA ALA A 38 -0.31 -9.93 4.88
C ALA A 38 -0.80 -11.05 3.95
N LYS A 39 -2.11 -11.29 3.93
CA LYS A 39 -2.77 -12.16 2.94
C LYS A 39 -3.26 -11.29 1.79
N ILE A 40 -2.60 -11.39 0.64
CA ILE A 40 -2.85 -10.47 -0.48
C ILE A 40 -3.71 -11.14 -1.54
N LYS A 41 -4.79 -10.44 -1.92
CA LYS A 41 -5.50 -10.65 -3.18
C LYS A 41 -5.24 -9.47 -4.11
N VAL A 42 -4.88 -9.74 -5.35
CA VAL A 42 -4.65 -8.77 -6.40
C VAL A 42 -5.69 -8.99 -7.49
N ILE A 43 -6.46 -7.95 -7.82
CA ILE A 43 -7.38 -7.94 -8.96
C ILE A 43 -6.91 -6.91 -9.99
N ALA A 44 -6.98 -7.24 -11.28
CA ALA A 44 -6.67 -6.30 -12.36
C ALA A 44 -7.33 -6.69 -13.68
N LYS A 45 -7.45 -5.75 -14.61
CA LYS A 45 -7.86 -6.04 -16.00
C LYS A 45 -6.71 -6.66 -16.81
N ASP A 46 -5.49 -6.23 -16.50
CA ASP A 46 -4.25 -6.63 -17.15
C ASP A 46 -3.10 -6.63 -16.13
N ILE A 47 -2.13 -7.53 -16.32
CA ILE A 47 -0.90 -7.57 -15.53
C ILE A 47 0.17 -6.77 -16.28
N LYS A 48 0.44 -5.54 -15.84
CA LYS A 48 1.47 -4.67 -16.43
C LYS A 48 2.86 -4.93 -15.85
N GLU A 49 2.93 -5.51 -14.66
CA GLU A 49 4.15 -5.94 -14.01
C GLU A 49 4.16 -7.48 -13.89
N GLU A 50 4.84 -8.14 -14.81
CA GLU A 50 4.87 -9.59 -14.93
C GLU A 50 5.44 -10.29 -13.69
N LYS A 51 6.26 -9.60 -12.90
CA LYS A 51 6.79 -10.12 -11.62
C LYS A 51 5.71 -10.49 -10.61
N PHE A 52 4.47 -10.02 -10.76
CA PHE A 52 3.35 -10.53 -9.97
C PHE A 52 3.19 -12.05 -10.07
N LYS A 53 3.54 -12.66 -11.21
CA LYS A 53 3.47 -14.11 -11.42
C LYS A 53 4.54 -14.88 -10.64
N GLU A 54 5.58 -14.19 -10.19
CA GLU A 54 6.69 -14.75 -9.40
C GLU A 54 6.42 -14.63 -7.88
N LEU A 55 5.40 -13.86 -7.48
CA LEU A 55 5.05 -13.73 -6.07
C LEU A 55 4.33 -14.99 -5.57
N GLU A 56 4.91 -15.61 -4.56
CA GLU A 56 4.25 -16.66 -3.79
C GLU A 56 3.29 -16.05 -2.77
N ASN A 57 2.33 -16.86 -2.31
CA ASN A 57 1.39 -16.50 -1.24
C ASN A 57 0.46 -15.30 -1.55
N ILE A 58 0.15 -15.09 -2.83
CA ILE A 58 -0.90 -14.17 -3.28
C ILE A 58 -2.00 -14.91 -4.04
N GLU A 59 -3.21 -14.35 -4.01
CA GLU A 59 -4.26 -14.66 -4.98
C GLU A 59 -4.24 -13.59 -6.06
N LEU A 60 -3.93 -13.95 -7.31
CA LEU A 60 -3.93 -13.03 -8.45
C LEU A 60 -5.05 -13.42 -9.41
N SER A 61 -6.00 -12.51 -9.65
CA SER A 61 -7.12 -12.73 -10.56
C SER A 61 -7.27 -11.59 -11.58
N LEU A 62 -7.58 -11.98 -12.82
CA LEU A 62 -7.95 -11.06 -13.89
C LEU A 62 -9.47 -10.88 -13.89
N GLU A 63 -9.96 -10.01 -13.03
CA GLU A 63 -11.39 -9.74 -12.85
C GLU A 63 -11.67 -8.26 -12.56
N ASP A 64 -12.89 -7.84 -12.88
CA ASP A 64 -13.38 -6.53 -12.48
C ASP A 64 -13.68 -6.48 -10.99
N PHE A 65 -13.49 -5.30 -10.39
CA PHE A 65 -13.85 -5.05 -9.01
C PHE A 65 -15.35 -5.21 -8.78
N LYS A 66 -15.69 -5.85 -7.67
CA LYS A 66 -17.04 -5.95 -7.14
C LYS A 66 -17.03 -5.50 -5.67
N GLU A 67 -18.08 -4.81 -5.22
CA GLU A 67 -18.11 -4.24 -3.86
C GLU A 67 -18.07 -5.30 -2.75
N ASP A 68 -18.56 -6.51 -3.01
CA ASP A 68 -18.51 -7.67 -2.10
C ASP A 68 -17.07 -8.12 -1.80
N MET A 69 -16.12 -7.83 -2.69
CA MET A 69 -14.69 -8.07 -2.45
C MET A 69 -14.14 -7.26 -1.29
N LEU A 70 -14.85 -6.23 -0.81
CA LEU A 70 -14.49 -5.45 0.38
C LEU A 70 -14.89 -6.13 1.70
N GLU A 71 -15.63 -7.23 1.65
CA GLU A 71 -16.04 -7.95 2.85
C GLU A 71 -14.85 -8.53 3.63
N ASN A 72 -14.78 -8.21 4.92
CA ASN A 72 -13.70 -8.63 5.82
C ASN A 72 -12.29 -8.22 5.35
N VAL A 73 -12.17 -7.19 4.50
CA VAL A 73 -10.88 -6.64 4.08
C VAL A 73 -10.38 -5.66 5.14
N PHE A 74 -9.11 -5.80 5.53
CA PHE A 74 -8.46 -4.90 6.48
C PHE A 74 -7.91 -3.65 5.78
N MET A 75 -7.32 -3.83 4.59
CA MET A 75 -6.71 -2.74 3.83
C MET A 75 -6.95 -2.90 2.33
N VAL A 76 -7.15 -1.78 1.63
CA VAL A 76 -7.23 -1.70 0.18
C VAL A 76 -6.13 -0.81 -0.38
N ILE A 77 -5.48 -1.27 -1.44
CA ILE A 77 -4.56 -0.48 -2.25
C ILE A 77 -5.22 -0.22 -3.60
N ALA A 78 -5.72 1.00 -3.81
CA ALA A 78 -6.26 1.42 -5.10
C ALA A 78 -5.12 1.96 -5.98
N ALA A 79 -4.63 1.10 -6.88
CA ALA A 79 -3.39 1.29 -7.64
C ALA A 79 -3.57 1.19 -9.16
N THR A 80 -4.71 1.65 -9.67
CA THR A 80 -4.96 1.78 -11.11
C THR A 80 -4.52 3.14 -11.65
N ASP A 81 -4.46 3.28 -12.98
CA ASP A 81 -4.22 4.56 -13.65
C ASP A 81 -5.49 5.45 -13.72
N ASP A 82 -6.64 4.94 -13.28
CA ASP A 82 -7.92 5.66 -13.29
C ASP A 82 -8.15 6.40 -11.96
N PHE A 83 -8.02 7.73 -12.01
CA PHE A 83 -8.23 8.63 -10.88
C PHE A 83 -9.65 8.55 -10.31
N THR A 84 -10.65 8.50 -11.19
CA THR A 84 -12.07 8.49 -10.80
C THR A 84 -12.41 7.17 -10.13
N PHE A 85 -11.92 6.06 -10.69
CA PHE A 85 -12.13 4.75 -10.13
C PHE A 85 -11.43 4.58 -8.77
N ASN A 86 -10.16 5.00 -8.64
CA ASN A 86 -9.47 4.92 -7.35
C ASN A 86 -10.17 5.78 -6.26
N LYS A 87 -10.74 6.94 -6.63
CA LYS A 87 -11.57 7.76 -5.74
C LYS A 87 -12.87 7.06 -5.33
N TYR A 88 -13.53 6.40 -6.27
CA TYR A 88 -14.71 5.59 -5.98
C TYR A 88 -14.40 4.48 -4.96
N ILE A 89 -13.30 3.74 -5.14
CA ILE A 89 -12.82 2.74 -4.18
C ILE A 89 -12.58 3.36 -2.80
N PHE A 90 -11.90 4.51 -2.72
CA PHE A 90 -11.69 5.22 -1.47
C PHE A 90 -13.02 5.52 -0.75
N ASN A 91 -14.00 6.10 -1.45
CA ASN A 91 -15.28 6.44 -0.85
C ASN A 91 -16.05 5.23 -0.31
N LEU A 92 -15.96 4.07 -0.98
CA LEU A 92 -16.56 2.83 -0.49
C LEU A 92 -15.88 2.32 0.78
N CYS A 93 -14.55 2.36 0.80
CA CYS A 93 -13.76 1.88 1.92
C CYS A 93 -13.91 2.79 3.16
N ASP A 94 -13.98 4.11 2.95
CA ASP A 94 -14.14 5.10 4.02
C ASP A 94 -15.44 4.88 4.81
N LYS A 95 -16.55 4.62 4.10
CA LYS A 95 -17.85 4.27 4.70
C LYS A 95 -17.80 2.98 5.55
N LYS A 96 -16.83 2.11 5.31
CA LYS A 96 -16.66 0.81 5.99
C LYS A 96 -15.50 0.82 7.00
N ASN A 97 -14.84 1.96 7.22
CA ASN A 97 -13.61 2.08 8.03
C ASN A 97 -12.48 1.14 7.57
N ILE A 98 -12.38 0.89 6.27
CA ILE A 98 -11.29 0.09 5.69
C ILE A 98 -10.11 1.01 5.39
N LEU A 99 -8.90 0.61 5.83
CA LEU A 99 -7.68 1.36 5.53
C LEU A 99 -7.43 1.36 4.03
N THR A 100 -7.27 2.54 3.43
CA THR A 100 -7.17 2.69 1.99
C THR A 100 -6.03 3.58 1.61
N ASN A 101 -5.16 3.05 0.74
CA ASN A 101 -4.13 3.81 0.07
C ASN A 101 -4.49 3.98 -1.42
N ASN A 102 -4.92 5.18 -1.79
CA ASN A 102 -5.14 5.58 -3.18
C ASN A 102 -3.84 6.16 -3.78
N ILE A 103 -3.24 5.52 -4.77
CA ILE A 103 -1.94 5.96 -5.28
C ILE A 103 -1.98 7.27 -6.08
N THR A 104 -3.17 7.70 -6.52
CA THR A 104 -3.35 8.88 -7.37
C THR A 104 -3.71 10.15 -6.60
N SER A 105 -3.88 10.06 -5.27
CA SER A 105 -4.29 11.18 -4.43
C SER A 105 -3.42 11.33 -3.19
N LYS A 106 -3.36 12.54 -2.62
CA LYS A 106 -2.74 12.79 -1.31
C LYS A 106 -3.77 12.98 -0.19
N THR A 107 -5.03 13.20 -0.56
CA THR A 107 -6.11 13.58 0.36
C THR A 107 -7.25 12.57 0.37
N GLU A 108 -7.45 11.83 -0.72
CA GLU A 108 -8.49 10.81 -0.85
C GLU A 108 -7.92 9.44 -0.44
N MET A 109 -7.47 9.37 0.81
CA MET A 109 -6.91 8.18 1.46
C MET A 109 -6.93 8.38 2.98
N ASN A 110 -7.03 7.29 3.73
CA ASN A 110 -6.90 7.29 5.19
C ASN A 110 -5.69 6.47 5.67
N CYS A 111 -4.94 5.85 4.74
CA CYS A 111 -3.69 5.14 5.03
C CYS A 111 -2.57 5.55 4.06
N ARG A 112 -1.40 5.90 4.61
CA ARG A 112 -0.21 6.29 3.83
C ARG A 112 0.93 5.32 4.07
N PHE A 113 1.62 4.99 3.00
CA PHE A 113 2.86 4.23 3.07
C PHE A 113 4.03 5.20 3.32
N SER A 114 4.90 4.84 4.26
CA SER A 114 6.12 5.55 4.59
C SER A 114 7.32 4.96 3.82
N SER A 115 8.44 5.68 3.80
CA SER A 115 9.73 5.04 3.57
C SER A 115 10.15 4.34 4.85
N ILE A 116 10.59 3.08 4.75
CA ILE A 116 10.96 2.25 5.90
C ILE A 116 12.48 2.01 5.85
N TYR A 117 13.16 2.35 6.93
CA TYR A 117 14.49 1.84 7.26
C TYR A 117 14.33 0.81 8.39
N GLU A 118 15.03 -0.31 8.30
CA GLU A 118 14.96 -1.38 9.28
C GLU A 118 16.32 -2.06 9.41
N ASN A 119 16.73 -2.32 10.64
CA ASN A 119 17.88 -3.14 11.02
C ASN A 119 17.51 -3.97 12.26
N ASP A 120 18.49 -4.65 12.88
CA ASP A 120 18.23 -5.54 14.02
C ASP A 120 17.70 -4.82 15.28
N GLU A 121 17.92 -3.50 15.41
CA GLU A 121 17.54 -2.72 16.60
C GLU A 121 16.35 -1.78 16.37
N TYR A 122 16.22 -1.24 15.16
CA TYR A 122 15.29 -0.15 14.86
C TYR A 122 14.49 -0.43 13.60
N GLN A 123 13.19 -0.13 13.68
CA GLN A 123 12.32 0.09 12.54
C GLN A 123 11.88 1.55 12.52
N ILE A 124 12.15 2.26 11.42
CA ILE A 124 11.92 3.69 11.29
C ILE A 124 11.04 3.96 10.06
N ALA A 125 9.82 4.43 10.32
CA ALA A 125 8.90 4.91 9.30
C ALA A 125 9.07 6.43 9.08
N ILE A 126 9.36 6.81 7.85
CA ILE A 126 9.62 8.19 7.44
C ILE A 126 8.49 8.66 6.52
N SER A 127 7.79 9.71 6.94
CA SER A 127 6.78 10.40 6.14
C SER A 127 7.17 11.85 5.93
N ALA A 128 7.49 12.23 4.69
CA ALA A 128 7.62 13.64 4.30
C ALA A 128 6.29 14.21 3.78
N LYS A 129 5.18 13.91 4.46
CA LYS A 129 3.83 14.47 4.21
C LYS A 129 3.40 14.38 2.73
N GLY A 130 3.69 13.25 2.09
CA GLY A 130 3.35 13.02 0.67
C GLY A 130 4.43 13.47 -0.33
N ASP A 131 5.68 13.64 0.11
CA ASP A 131 6.87 13.78 -0.74
C ASP A 131 7.75 12.51 -0.67
N PRO A 132 7.60 11.57 -1.62
CA PRO A 132 8.38 10.34 -1.62
C PRO A 132 9.89 10.57 -1.81
N LYS A 133 10.29 11.62 -2.55
CA LYS A 133 11.70 11.92 -2.81
C LYS A 133 12.39 12.36 -1.53
N LYS A 134 11.79 13.30 -0.79
CA LYS A 134 12.32 13.73 0.52
C LYS A 134 12.37 12.59 1.53
N SER A 135 11.34 11.73 1.56
CA SER A 135 11.31 10.56 2.44
C SER A 135 12.46 9.60 2.12
N LYS A 136 12.71 9.34 0.83
CA LYS A 136 13.82 8.50 0.37
C LYS A 136 15.18 9.11 0.73
N THR A 137 15.39 10.39 0.47
CA THR A 137 16.66 11.07 0.80
C THR A 137 16.95 11.05 2.30
N LEU A 138 15.94 11.25 3.15
CA LEU A 138 16.12 11.15 4.60
C LEU A 138 16.41 9.70 5.03
N LYS A 139 15.75 8.71 4.41
CA LYS A 139 16.05 7.30 4.64
C LYS A 139 17.51 6.96 4.34
N GLU A 140 18.04 7.45 3.22
CA GLU A 140 19.45 7.23 2.84
C GLU A 140 20.43 7.84 3.84
N LYS A 141 20.10 9.02 4.41
CA LYS A 141 20.91 9.62 5.49
C LYS A 141 20.87 8.81 6.78
N ILE A 142 19.68 8.34 7.16
CA ILE A 142 19.49 7.47 8.33
C ILE A 142 20.26 6.16 8.15
N SER A 143 20.21 5.56 6.96
CA SER A 143 20.97 4.34 6.68
C SER A 143 22.48 4.54 6.83
N LYS A 144 23.02 5.69 6.44
CA LYS A 144 24.44 5.99 6.66
C LYS A 144 24.77 6.13 8.14
N LEU A 145 23.91 6.85 8.88
CA LEU A 145 24.09 7.07 10.33
C LEU A 145 24.24 5.77 11.14
N PHE A 146 23.57 4.69 10.73
CA PHE A 146 23.60 3.40 11.43
C PHE A 146 24.56 2.37 10.80
N ASN A 147 25.15 2.66 9.64
CA ASN A 147 26.10 1.77 8.96
C ASN A 147 27.56 2.27 9.09
N ASP A 148 27.75 3.47 9.65
CA ASP A 148 29.04 4.01 10.12
C ASP A 148 29.24 3.64 11.61
#